data_AF-A0A2N7XS29-F1
#
_entry.id   AF-A0A2N7XS29-F1
#
_cell.length_a   1.000
_cell.length_b   1.000
_cell.length_c   1.000
_cell.angle_alpha   90.00
_cell.angle_beta   90.00
_cell.angle_gamma   90.00
#
_symmetry.space_group_name_H-M   'P 1'
#
loop_
_entity.id
_entity.type
_entity.pdbx_description
1 polymer ?
#
loop_
_entity_poly.entity_id
_entity_poly.type
_entity_poly.pdbx_seq_one_letter_code
_entity_poly.pdbx_strand_id
1 'polypeptide(L)'
;MRYHFKLDGLSSADADRLLSIEAAMLNGRTRLAVFDLKNLNVFSSQDPEKAKAFVSSRLGAYLMEPLEALLAATGLDLLSFYHVVHGVPVILTARPQ
;
A
#
# COMPACT_ATOMS: atom_id res chain seq x y z
N MET A 1 -6.28 5.77 12.05
CA MET A 1 -5.88 6.67 10.94
C MET A 1 -6.81 6.45 9.76
N ARG A 2 -7.36 7.50 9.16
CA ARG A 2 -8.16 7.44 7.92
C ARG A 2 -7.52 8.37 6.90
N TYR A 3 -7.28 7.88 5.69
CA TYR A 3 -6.77 8.65 4.58
C TYR A 3 -7.27 8.05 3.26
N HIS A 4 -7.13 8.80 2.19
CA HIS A 4 -7.30 8.33 0.81
C HIS A 4 -6.13 8.81 -0.06
N PHE A 5 -5.87 8.13 -1.17
CA PHE A 5 -4.90 8.52 -2.18
C PHE A 5 -5.43 9.69 -3.00
N LYS A 6 -4.54 10.63 -3.29
CA LYS A 6 -4.81 11.70 -4.24
C LYS A 6 -4.73 11.10 -5.66
N LEU A 7 -5.84 11.13 -6.38
CA LEU A 7 -5.95 10.53 -7.72
C LEU A 7 -5.70 11.53 -8.86
N ASP A 8 -5.60 12.83 -8.54
CA ASP A 8 -5.43 13.88 -9.54
C ASP A 8 -4.17 13.66 -10.37
N GLY A 9 -4.33 13.64 -11.70
CA GLY A 9 -3.22 13.49 -12.65
C GLY A 9 -2.72 12.06 -12.84
N LEU A 10 -3.37 11.05 -12.26
CA LEU A 10 -3.08 9.64 -12.52
C LEU A 10 -3.81 9.12 -13.76
N SER A 11 -3.27 8.06 -14.36
CA SER A 11 -3.98 7.31 -15.40
C SER A 11 -5.24 6.66 -14.80
N SER A 12 -6.28 6.43 -15.61
CA SER A 12 -7.51 5.75 -15.13
C SER A 12 -7.20 4.39 -14.52
N ALA A 13 -6.27 3.62 -15.11
CA ALA A 13 -5.88 2.31 -14.59
C ALA A 13 -5.21 2.39 -13.21
N ASP A 14 -4.38 3.40 -12.96
CA ASP A 14 -3.72 3.57 -11.66
C ASP A 14 -4.68 4.13 -10.61
N ALA A 15 -5.58 5.03 -11.01
CA ALA A 15 -6.66 5.51 -10.16
C ALA A 15 -7.58 4.36 -9.70
N ASP A 16 -7.98 3.47 -10.61
CA ASP A 16 -8.82 2.31 -10.31
C ASP A 16 -8.13 1.31 -9.37
N ARG A 17 -6.82 1.10 -9.55
CA ARG A 17 -6.01 0.27 -8.64
C ARG A 17 -5.95 0.88 -7.25
N LEU A 18 -5.68 2.17 -7.13
CA LEU A 18 -5.62 2.86 -5.83
C LEU A 18 -6.97 2.87 -5.13
N LEU A 19 -8.07 3.05 -5.87
CA LEU A 19 -9.44 2.92 -5.33
C LEU A 19 -9.73 1.51 -4.83
N SER A 20 -9.31 0.49 -5.58
CA SER A 20 -9.45 -0.91 -5.17
C SER A 20 -8.67 -1.20 -3.89
N ILE A 21 -7.44 -0.66 -3.80
CA ILE A 21 -6.61 -0.76 -2.60
C ILE A 21 -7.27 -0.04 -1.42
N GLU A 22 -7.76 1.19 -1.60
CA GLU A 22 -8.52 1.95 -0.57
C GLU A 22 -9.72 1.16 -0.05
N ALA A 23 -10.50 0.56 -0.95
CA ALA A 23 -11.67 -0.24 -0.60
C ALA A 23 -11.29 -1.49 0.21
N ALA A 24 -10.13 -2.10 -0.09
CA ALA A 24 -9.61 -3.25 0.62
C ALA A 24 -8.98 -2.91 2.00
N MET A 25 -8.69 -1.63 2.28
CA MET A 25 -8.20 -1.20 3.59
C MET A 25 -9.31 -1.15 4.64
N LEU A 26 -9.77 -2.31 5.11
CA LEU A 26 -10.95 -2.41 5.97
C LEU A 26 -10.76 -1.78 7.37
N ASN A 27 -9.57 -1.87 7.97
CA ASN A 27 -9.35 -1.47 9.37
C ASN A 27 -8.19 -0.47 9.54
N GLY A 28 -7.92 -0.06 10.79
CA GLY A 28 -6.85 0.89 11.09
C GLY A 28 -5.44 0.33 10.87
N ARG A 29 -5.27 -1.00 11.05
CA ARG A 29 -3.99 -1.70 10.89
C ARG A 29 -3.60 -1.83 9.42
N THR A 30 -4.54 -2.18 8.54
CA THR A 30 -4.30 -2.23 7.08
C THR A 30 -3.91 -0.86 6.53
N ARG A 31 -4.60 0.20 6.98
CA ARG A 31 -4.26 1.58 6.61
C ARG A 31 -2.86 1.97 7.08
N LEU A 32 -2.52 1.67 8.33
CA LEU A 32 -1.20 1.96 8.87
C LEU A 32 -0.09 1.19 8.12
N ALA A 33 -0.31 -0.10 7.84
CA ALA A 33 0.63 -0.92 7.10
C ALA A 33 0.93 -0.36 5.70
N VAL A 34 -0.10 0.12 4.98
CA VAL A 34 0.09 0.74 3.66
C VAL A 34 0.76 2.10 3.77
N PHE A 35 0.39 2.92 4.76
CA PHE A 35 1.02 4.21 5.01
C PHE A 35 2.50 4.07 5.33
N ASP A 36 2.88 3.09 6.13
CA ASP A 36 4.28 2.83 6.44
C ASP A 36 5.00 2.26 5.22
N LEU A 37 4.40 1.28 4.52
CA LEU A 37 4.97 0.68 3.30
C LEU A 37 5.28 1.71 2.22
N LYS A 38 4.36 2.64 1.92
CA LYS A 38 4.56 3.66 0.87
C LYS A 38 5.68 4.66 1.20
N ASN A 39 6.05 4.76 2.48
CA ASN A 39 7.13 5.62 2.96
C ASN A 39 8.46 4.86 3.12
N LEU A 40 8.46 3.54 2.93
CA LEU A 40 9.70 2.76 2.88
C LEU A 40 10.36 2.97 1.52
N ASN A 41 11.69 3.15 1.53
CA ASN A 41 12.50 3.08 0.32
C ASN A 41 12.81 1.61 0.03
N VAL A 42 11.82 0.86 -0.45
CA VAL A 42 12.02 -0.54 -0.84
C VAL A 42 12.89 -0.56 -2.09
N PHE A 43 14.03 -1.25 -2.02
CA PHE A 43 14.92 -1.44 -3.15
C PHE A 43 14.26 -2.38 -4.16
N SER A 44 13.51 -1.82 -5.11
CA SER A 44 12.81 -2.57 -6.16
C SER A 44 13.73 -3.18 -7.22
N SER A 45 15.05 -2.97 -7.13
CA SER A 45 16.06 -3.56 -8.00
C SER A 45 16.60 -4.92 -7.52
N GLN A 46 16.20 -5.38 -6.33
CA GLN A 46 16.62 -6.65 -5.78
C GLN A 46 15.51 -7.72 -5.87
N ASP A 47 15.94 -8.97 -5.77
CA ASP A 47 15.13 -10.19 -5.65
C ASP A 47 13.85 -9.97 -4.79
N PRO A 48 12.66 -10.38 -5.26
CA PRO A 48 11.40 -10.28 -4.51
C PRO A 48 11.48 -10.81 -3.08
N GLU A 49 12.27 -11.86 -2.83
CA GLU A 49 12.46 -12.41 -1.49
C GLU A 49 13.20 -11.43 -0.57
N LYS A 50 14.22 -10.74 -1.09
CA LYS A 50 14.97 -9.72 -0.33
C LYS A 50 14.12 -8.50 -0.06
N ALA A 51 13.29 -8.09 -1.02
CA ALA A 51 12.33 -7.00 -0.82
C ALA A 51 11.31 -7.36 0.28
N LYS A 52 10.77 -8.58 0.27
CA LYS A 52 9.87 -9.07 1.31
C LYS A 52 10.54 -9.12 2.68
N ALA A 53 11.77 -9.63 2.77
CA ALA A 53 12.53 -9.66 4.02
C ALA A 53 12.79 -8.25 4.56
N PHE A 54 13.15 -7.30 3.68
CA PHE A 54 13.35 -5.91 4.06
C PHE A 54 12.06 -5.27 4.60
N VAL A 55 10.95 -5.39 3.86
CA VAL A 55 9.64 -4.86 4.30
C VAL A 55 9.22 -5.49 5.62
N SER A 56 9.39 -6.81 5.77
CA SER A 56 9.11 -7.52 7.02
C SER A 56 9.97 -7.04 8.19
N SER A 57 11.23 -6.71 7.95
CA SER A 57 12.12 -6.19 9.00
C SER A 57 11.74 -4.78 9.47
N ARG A 58 11.09 -3.99 8.60
CA ARG A 58 10.70 -2.60 8.88
C ARG A 58 9.30 -2.48 9.47
N LEU A 59 8.34 -3.20 8.89
CA LEU A 59 6.94 -3.22 9.35
C LEU A 59 6.75 -4.09 10.59
N GLY A 60 7.60 -5.12 10.76
CA GLY A 60 7.46 -6.12 11.81
C GLY A 60 6.24 -7.02 11.60
N ALA A 61 6.16 -8.10 12.38
CA ALA A 61 5.08 -9.09 12.27
C ALA A 61 3.68 -8.48 12.45
N TYR A 62 3.57 -7.43 13.29
CA TYR A 62 2.30 -6.77 13.59
C TYR A 62 1.64 -6.08 12.38
N LEU A 63 2.44 -5.51 11.48
CA LEU A 63 1.94 -4.85 10.26
C LEU A 63 2.09 -5.73 9.00
N MET A 64 2.91 -6.79 9.06
CA MET A 64 3.00 -7.77 7.97
C MET A 64 1.72 -8.58 7.78
N GLU A 65 1.09 -9.06 8.86
CA GLU A 65 -0.19 -9.78 8.80
C GLU A 65 -1.29 -9.00 8.03
N PRO A 66 -1.61 -7.74 8.38
CA PRO A 66 -2.61 -6.97 7.64
C PRO A 66 -2.15 -6.59 6.22
N LEU A 67 -0.85 -6.47 5.97
CA LEU A 67 -0.33 -6.24 4.62
C LEU A 67 -0.52 -7.47 3.73
N GLU A 68 -0.19 -8.68 4.21
CA GLU A 68 -0.38 -9.92 3.47
C GLU A 68 -1.85 -10.18 3.15
N ALA A 69 -2.76 -9.90 4.09
CA ALA A 69 -4.19 -9.95 3.85
C ALA A 69 -4.64 -8.98 2.74
N LEU A 70 -4.04 -7.79 2.68
CA LEU A 70 -4.33 -6.79 1.65
C LEU A 70 -3.79 -7.19 0.27
N LEU A 71 -2.58 -7.77 0.21
CA LEU A 71 -2.01 -8.32 -1.02
C LEU A 71 -2.91 -9.44 -1.57
N ALA A 72 -3.39 -10.34 -0.71
CA ALA A 72 -4.32 -11.38 -1.08
C ALA A 72 -5.66 -10.83 -1.59
N ALA A 73 -6.21 -9.80 -0.93
CA ALA A 73 -7.48 -9.17 -1.33
C ALA A 73 -7.40 -8.42 -2.67
N THR A 74 -6.24 -7.85 -2.99
CA THR A 74 -6.01 -7.07 -4.22
C THR A 74 -5.48 -7.92 -5.37
N GLY A 75 -5.01 -9.14 -5.09
CA GLY A 75 -4.36 -10.02 -6.07
C GLY A 75 -2.99 -9.52 -6.55
N LEU A 76 -2.42 -8.52 -5.87
CA LEU A 76 -1.13 -7.93 -6.23
C LEU A 76 0.01 -8.59 -5.43
N ASP A 77 1.15 -8.80 -6.08
CA ASP A 77 2.39 -9.10 -5.36
C ASP A 77 2.93 -7.84 -4.64
N LEU A 78 3.83 -8.05 -3.68
CA LEU A 78 4.35 -6.97 -2.83
C LEU A 78 5.01 -5.84 -3.62
N LEU A 79 5.77 -6.15 -4.68
CA LEU A 79 6.48 -5.14 -5.46
C LEU A 79 5.52 -4.36 -6.35
N SER A 80 4.60 -5.04 -7.04
CA SER A 80 3.55 -4.38 -7.81
C SER A 80 2.68 -3.50 -6.92
N PHE A 81 2.29 -3.99 -5.74
CA PHE A 81 1.55 -3.21 -4.75
C PHE A 81 2.33 -1.98 -4.31
N TYR A 82 3.61 -2.15 -3.96
CA TYR A 82 4.49 -1.06 -3.56
C TYR A 82 4.60 0.00 -4.67
N HIS A 83 4.82 -0.39 -5.92
CA HIS A 83 4.92 0.55 -7.04
C HIS A 83 3.64 1.36 -7.27
N VAL A 84 2.46 0.77 -7.01
CA VAL A 84 1.18 1.48 -7.11
C VAL A 84 1.03 2.54 -6.01
N VAL A 85 1.39 2.23 -4.77
CA VAL A 85 1.15 3.13 -3.62
C VAL A 85 2.31 4.08 -3.32
N HIS A 86 3.52 3.73 -3.76
CA HIS A 86 4.75 4.48 -3.50
C HIS A 86 4.71 5.83 -4.21
N GLY A 87 5.12 6.88 -3.51
CA GLY A 87 5.14 8.24 -4.05
C GLY A 87 3.75 8.89 -4.26
N VAL A 88 2.65 8.15 -4.10
CA VAL A 88 1.30 8.71 -4.24
C VAL A 88 0.97 9.55 -3.01
N PRO A 89 0.61 10.84 -3.15
CA PRO A 89 0.20 11.67 -2.03
C PRO A 89 -1.08 11.13 -1.38
N VAL A 90 -1.21 11.31 -0.07
CA VAL A 90 -2.42 10.94 0.67
C VAL A 90 -3.05 12.16 1.31
N ILE A 91 -4.37 12.14 1.44
CA ILE A 91 -5.16 13.19 2.08
C ILE A 91 -5.72 12.59 3.38
N LEU A 92 -5.42 13.25 4.51
CA LEU A 92 -5.79 12.80 5.87
C LEU A 92 -7.23 13.16 6.26
N THR A 93 -8.15 13.07 5.30
CA THR A 93 -9.58 13.29 5.51
C THR A 93 -10.37 12.13 4.92
N ALA A 94 -11.67 12.05 5.24
CA ALA A 94 -12.57 11.15 4.54
C ALA A 94 -12.69 11.62 3.08
N ARG A 95 -12.73 10.67 2.13
CA ARG A 95 -13.05 10.97 0.73
C ARG A 95 -14.47 11.57 0.69
N PRO A 96 -14.70 12.74 0.06
CA PRO A 96 -16.06 13.26 -0.12
C PRO A 96 -16.87 12.24 -0.92
N GLN A 97 -18.06 11.89 -0.42
CA GLN A 97 -19.01 11.01 -1.10
C GLN A 97 -19.72 11.77 -2.22
#